data_AF-F3UX32-F1
#
_entry.id   AF-F3UX32-F1
#
_cell.length_a   1.000
_cell.length_b   1.000
_cell.length_c   1.000
_cell.angle_alpha   90.00
_cell.angle_beta   90.00
_cell.angle_gamma   90.00
#
_symmetry.space_group_name_H-M   'P 1'
#
loop_
_entity.id
_entity.type
_entity.pdbx_description
1 polymer ?
#
loop_
_entity_poly.entity_id
_entity_poly.type
_entity_poly.pdbx_seq_one_letter_code
_entity_poly.pdbx_strand_id
1 'polypeptide(L)'
;MRDNHLHTYFSYDSEADFCDYLDHYEGEIVTTEHYDLSNPYPYEATSPHDDVPDYAAYSAKIAELNQQYGNRIKKGIEIGYYAPRKADILAFLADKDYDLKLLSVHHNGSFDYLEEPVLQLDKMELIPSYLRELEEAIEAVPADVLAHFDYGFRKFALTVEDLKTFEPELRQLFQKMIDHGLAFELNCKSMYLYGHEELYIYALYLVKELGGQRFSVGSDGHKLEHFRLQFDRVSKILTEAGIGEEQLI
;
A
#
# COMPACT_ATOMS: atom_id res chain seq x y z
N MET A 1 2.55 13.88 11.11
CA MET A 1 2.19 12.68 10.33
C MET A 1 3.23 12.42 9.25
N ARG A 2 3.94 11.30 9.37
CA ARG A 2 4.91 10.79 8.38
C ARG A 2 4.17 10.26 7.15
N ASP A 3 4.80 10.34 5.98
CA ASP A 3 4.30 9.66 4.78
C ASP A 3 4.81 8.21 4.78
N ASN A 4 3.88 7.24 4.82
CA ASN A 4 4.18 5.83 5.02
C ASN A 4 4.28 5.00 3.74
N HIS A 5 4.07 5.61 2.57
CA HIS A 5 4.01 4.90 1.31
C HIS A 5 4.61 5.78 0.20
N LEU A 6 5.88 5.55 -0.13
CA LEU A 6 6.64 6.32 -1.11
C LEU A 6 7.60 5.42 -1.87
N HIS A 7 7.82 5.72 -3.13
CA HIS A 7 8.71 4.96 -4.01
C HIS A 7 9.82 5.86 -4.51
N THR A 8 10.99 5.27 -4.72
CA THR A 8 12.12 5.95 -5.35
C THR A 8 12.59 5.15 -6.55
N TYR A 9 13.70 5.56 -7.17
CA TYR A 9 14.37 4.78 -8.22
C TYR A 9 14.79 3.34 -7.82
N PHE A 10 14.58 2.90 -6.57
CA PHE A 10 14.70 1.50 -6.18
C PHE A 10 13.48 0.65 -6.54
N SER A 11 12.33 1.28 -6.79
CA SER A 11 11.14 0.66 -7.36
C SER A 11 11.21 0.68 -8.89
N TYR A 12 10.70 -0.37 -9.54
CA TYR A 12 10.82 -0.54 -11.00
C TYR A 12 10.04 0.50 -11.82
N ASP A 13 9.03 1.15 -11.22
CA ASP A 13 8.09 2.08 -11.84
C ASP A 13 8.22 3.53 -11.32
N SER A 14 9.31 3.84 -10.63
CA SER A 14 9.61 5.21 -10.16
C SER A 14 11.00 5.67 -10.59
N GLU A 15 11.11 6.98 -10.85
CA GLU A 15 12.38 7.67 -11.09
C GLU A 15 12.69 8.70 -9.99
N ALA A 16 11.86 8.78 -8.94
CA ALA A 16 12.01 9.80 -7.91
C ALA A 16 13.29 9.62 -7.09
N ASP A 17 13.97 10.73 -6.79
CA ASP A 17 15.11 10.73 -5.89
C ASP A 17 14.65 10.98 -4.44
N PHE A 18 15.32 10.36 -3.46
CA PHE A 18 15.06 10.62 -2.05
C PHE A 18 15.14 12.12 -1.71
N CYS A 19 16.10 12.83 -2.33
CA CYS A 19 16.30 14.26 -2.12
C CYS A 19 15.08 15.09 -2.56
N ASP A 20 14.32 14.62 -3.56
CA ASP A 20 13.08 15.30 -3.96
C ASP A 20 12.11 15.38 -2.76
N TYR A 21 12.00 14.32 -1.96
CA TYR A 21 11.14 14.31 -0.78
C TYR A 21 11.76 15.04 0.42
N LEU A 22 13.06 14.81 0.66
CA LEU A 22 13.76 15.30 1.85
C LEU A 22 13.97 16.80 1.85
N ASP A 23 14.18 17.41 0.69
CA ASP A 23 14.37 18.85 0.57
C ASP A 23 13.04 19.62 0.68
N HIS A 24 11.89 18.95 0.50
CA HIS A 24 10.56 19.56 0.49
C HIS A 24 9.75 19.34 1.78
N TYR A 25 10.22 18.50 2.68
CA TYR A 25 9.57 18.24 3.96
C TYR A 25 10.63 18.16 5.05
N GLU A 26 10.33 18.62 6.26
CA GLU A 26 11.28 18.60 7.39
C GLU A 26 11.04 17.45 8.37
N GLY A 27 9.95 16.68 8.20
CA GLY A 27 9.65 15.54 9.06
C GLY A 27 10.35 14.25 8.61
N GLU A 28 10.06 13.18 9.33
CA GLU A 28 10.48 11.84 8.91
C GLU A 28 9.67 11.38 7.70
N ILE A 29 10.29 10.55 6.85
CA ILE A 29 9.65 9.83 5.74
C ILE A 29 10.01 8.34 5.83
N VAL A 30 9.19 7.48 5.24
CA VAL A 30 9.59 6.11 4.92
C VAL A 30 9.36 5.88 3.44
N THR A 31 10.32 5.25 2.78
CA THR A 31 10.17 4.73 1.41
C THR A 31 9.86 3.25 1.51
N THR A 32 9.00 2.74 0.65
CA THR A 32 8.42 1.40 0.69
C THR A 32 8.53 0.81 -0.70
N GLU A 33 9.76 0.45 -1.07
CA GLU A 33 10.05 0.05 -2.44
C GLU A 33 9.32 -1.24 -2.83
N HIS A 34 8.91 -1.33 -4.10
CA HIS A 34 8.17 -2.46 -4.65
C HIS A 34 8.98 -3.76 -4.54
N TYR A 35 8.31 -4.81 -4.07
CA TYR A 35 8.79 -6.18 -4.15
C TYR A 35 7.67 -7.08 -4.67
N ASP A 36 7.73 -7.38 -5.96
CA ASP A 36 6.69 -8.09 -6.71
C ASP A 36 7.31 -9.26 -7.47
N LEU A 37 6.83 -10.47 -7.20
CA LEU A 37 7.37 -11.70 -7.80
C LEU A 37 6.40 -12.26 -8.84
N SER A 38 6.94 -12.69 -9.98
CA SER A 38 6.14 -13.08 -11.15
C SER A 38 5.21 -11.96 -11.63
N ASN A 39 5.68 -10.71 -11.55
CA ASN A 39 4.99 -9.54 -12.04
C ASN A 39 4.69 -9.69 -13.54
N PRO A 40 3.41 -9.75 -13.94
CA PRO A 40 3.01 -9.84 -15.34
C PRO A 40 3.01 -8.48 -16.05
N TYR A 41 3.31 -7.37 -15.36
CA TYR A 41 3.37 -6.04 -15.95
C TYR A 41 4.59 -5.87 -16.87
N PRO A 42 4.47 -5.13 -17.98
CA PRO A 42 3.21 -4.86 -18.67
C PRO A 42 2.63 -6.17 -19.20
N TYR A 43 1.30 -6.32 -19.24
CA TYR A 43 0.57 -7.52 -19.67
C TYR A 43 0.96 -8.05 -21.05
N GLU A 44 1.52 -7.19 -21.91
CA GLU A 44 2.03 -7.55 -23.23
C GLU A 44 3.44 -8.19 -23.19
N ALA A 45 4.07 -8.26 -22.01
CA ALA A 45 5.38 -8.85 -21.83
C ALA A 45 5.39 -10.33 -22.19
N THR A 46 6.50 -10.78 -22.79
CA THR A 46 6.64 -12.17 -23.23
C THR A 46 6.67 -13.19 -22.08
N SER A 47 7.01 -12.72 -20.87
CA SER A 47 7.09 -13.54 -19.67
C SER A 47 7.02 -12.63 -18.44
N PRO A 48 6.41 -13.10 -17.34
CA PRO A 48 6.49 -12.42 -16.06
C PRO A 48 7.93 -12.32 -15.57
N HIS A 49 8.20 -11.34 -14.72
CA HIS A 49 9.53 -11.08 -14.17
C HIS A 49 9.46 -10.81 -12.66
N ASP A 50 10.61 -10.79 -11.99
CA ASP A 50 10.68 -10.52 -10.56
C ASP A 50 11.24 -9.11 -10.36
N ASP A 51 10.46 -8.23 -9.74
CA ASP A 51 10.85 -6.89 -9.33
C ASP A 51 11.33 -6.94 -7.88
N VAL A 52 12.65 -6.91 -7.74
CA VAL A 52 13.31 -7.08 -6.44
C VAL A 52 14.23 -5.89 -6.18
N PRO A 53 13.98 -5.09 -5.13
CA PRO A 53 14.83 -3.96 -4.83
C PRO A 53 16.17 -4.48 -4.27
N ASP A 54 17.28 -3.87 -4.70
CA ASP A 54 18.60 -4.21 -4.14
C ASP A 54 18.67 -3.73 -2.69
N TYR A 55 18.38 -4.64 -1.75
CA TYR A 55 18.33 -4.35 -0.32
C TYR A 55 19.64 -3.75 0.22
N ALA A 56 20.80 -4.21 -0.28
CA ALA A 56 22.09 -3.76 0.20
C ALA A 56 22.37 -2.32 -0.26
N ALA A 57 22.12 -2.04 -1.54
CA ALA A 57 22.25 -0.69 -2.10
C ALA A 57 21.22 0.28 -1.48
N TYR A 58 19.98 -0.16 -1.31
CA TYR A 58 18.92 0.62 -0.67
C TYR A 58 19.25 0.96 0.78
N SER A 59 19.71 -0.03 1.56
CA SER A 59 20.16 0.19 2.95
C SER A 59 21.36 1.14 3.03
N ALA A 60 22.33 1.00 2.12
CA ALA A 60 23.51 1.86 2.08
C ALA A 60 23.14 3.31 1.74
N LYS A 61 22.23 3.51 0.76
CA LYS A 61 21.75 4.84 0.37
C LYS A 61 20.99 5.52 1.51
N ILE A 62 20.10 4.81 2.20
CA ILE A 62 19.40 5.36 3.37
C ILE A 62 20.41 5.74 4.47
N ALA A 63 21.39 4.88 4.76
CA ALA A 63 22.40 5.18 5.77
C ALA A 63 23.27 6.40 5.41
N GLU A 64 23.63 6.56 4.13
CA GLU A 64 24.32 7.74 3.61
C GLU A 64 23.49 9.01 3.81
N LEU A 65 22.24 9.00 3.36
CA LEU A 65 21.36 10.17 3.45
C LEU A 65 20.99 10.51 4.89
N ASN A 66 20.81 9.53 5.77
CA ASN A 66 20.54 9.78 7.18
C ASN A 66 21.69 10.50 7.90
N GLN A 67 22.94 10.40 7.43
CA GLN A 67 24.05 11.22 7.93
C GLN A 67 23.91 12.69 7.54
N GLN A 68 23.28 12.97 6.39
CA GLN A 68 23.10 14.32 5.84
C GLN A 68 21.80 14.97 6.35
N TYR A 69 20.74 14.19 6.47
CA TYR A 69 19.37 14.61 6.78
C TYR A 69 18.94 14.24 8.21
N GLY A 70 19.88 14.05 9.14
CA GLY A 70 19.55 13.92 10.57
C GLY A 70 18.68 12.73 10.94
N ASN A 71 18.91 11.57 10.30
CA ASN A 71 18.20 10.31 10.56
C ASN A 71 16.68 10.34 10.30
N ARG A 72 16.24 11.14 9.32
CA ARG A 72 14.83 11.37 8.97
C ARG A 72 14.23 10.30 8.04
N ILE A 73 15.02 9.40 7.48
CA ILE A 73 14.56 8.37 6.53
C ILE A 73 14.47 7.03 7.24
N LYS A 74 13.31 6.40 7.11
CA LYS A 74 13.09 5.01 7.46
C LYS A 74 13.11 4.14 6.21
N LYS A 75 13.48 2.88 6.39
CA LYS A 75 13.58 1.87 5.34
C LYS A 75 12.37 0.95 5.40
N GLY A 76 11.51 1.04 4.40
CA GLY A 76 10.33 0.18 4.29
C GLY A 76 10.37 -0.70 3.06
N ILE A 77 9.30 -1.45 2.86
CA ILE A 77 9.07 -2.30 1.69
C ILE A 77 7.56 -2.38 1.45
N GLU A 78 7.15 -2.36 0.19
CA GLU A 78 5.82 -2.78 -0.22
C GLU A 78 5.88 -4.19 -0.79
N ILE A 79 5.23 -5.13 -0.11
CA ILE A 79 5.24 -6.55 -0.44
C ILE A 79 4.02 -6.86 -1.30
N GLY A 80 4.25 -7.09 -2.59
CA GLY A 80 3.26 -7.65 -3.51
C GLY A 80 3.07 -9.15 -3.24
N TYR A 81 1.94 -9.51 -2.65
CA TYR A 81 1.62 -10.91 -2.40
C TYR A 81 1.08 -11.60 -3.67
N TYR A 82 1.73 -12.70 -4.02
CA TYR A 82 1.22 -13.66 -5.00
C TYR A 82 1.36 -15.07 -4.44
N ALA A 83 0.22 -15.76 -4.25
CA ALA A 83 0.17 -17.02 -3.49
C ALA A 83 1.18 -18.09 -3.97
N PRO A 84 1.39 -18.31 -5.28
CA PRO A 84 2.41 -19.27 -5.76
C PRO A 84 3.85 -18.93 -5.36
N ARG A 85 4.14 -17.67 -5.02
CA ARG A 85 5.47 -17.17 -4.62
C ARG A 85 5.61 -16.92 -3.12
N LYS A 86 4.63 -17.35 -2.30
CA LYS A 86 4.66 -17.19 -0.82
C LYS A 86 5.98 -17.63 -0.18
N ALA A 87 6.51 -18.79 -0.57
CA ALA A 87 7.75 -19.31 0.00
C ALA A 87 8.95 -18.41 -0.31
N ASP A 88 9.01 -17.85 -1.51
CA ASP A 88 10.07 -16.93 -1.94
C ASP A 88 9.95 -15.59 -1.22
N ILE A 89 8.73 -15.08 -1.02
CA ILE A 89 8.47 -13.86 -0.23
C ILE A 89 9.02 -14.03 1.19
N LEU A 90 8.67 -15.13 1.87
CA LEU A 90 9.14 -15.39 3.23
C LEU A 90 10.66 -15.57 3.28
N ALA A 91 11.25 -16.24 2.28
CA ALA A 91 12.70 -16.42 2.20
C ALA A 91 13.43 -15.09 1.98
N PHE A 92 12.89 -14.20 1.16
CA PHE A 92 13.46 -12.87 0.95
C PHE A 92 13.40 -12.01 2.21
N LEU A 93 12.33 -12.08 2.99
CA LEU A 93 12.18 -11.25 4.20
C LEU A 93 12.99 -11.76 5.40
N ALA A 94 13.34 -13.05 5.44
CA ALA A 94 13.86 -13.72 6.64
C ALA A 94 15.15 -13.12 7.21
N ASP A 95 16.00 -12.51 6.38
CA ASP A 95 17.30 -11.95 6.76
C ASP A 95 17.37 -10.41 6.63
N LYS A 96 16.22 -9.76 6.44
CA LYS A 96 16.14 -8.31 6.19
C LYS A 96 15.39 -7.61 7.30
N ASP A 97 15.99 -6.52 7.75
CA ASP A 97 15.38 -5.60 8.69
C ASP A 97 14.75 -4.42 7.93
N TYR A 98 13.49 -4.12 8.24
CA TYR A 98 12.70 -3.03 7.67
C TYR A 98 11.92 -2.35 8.79
N ASP A 99 11.92 -1.02 8.79
CA ASP A 99 11.19 -0.18 9.73
C ASP A 99 9.67 -0.23 9.52
N LEU A 100 9.21 -0.50 8.29
CA LEU A 100 7.79 -0.63 7.94
C LEU A 100 7.59 -1.59 6.77
N LYS A 101 6.64 -2.52 6.90
CA LYS A 101 6.25 -3.45 5.83
C LYS A 101 4.80 -3.20 5.43
N LEU A 102 4.59 -2.78 4.19
CA LEU A 102 3.26 -2.75 3.59
C LEU A 102 2.98 -4.10 2.92
N LEU A 103 1.73 -4.53 2.96
CA LEU A 103 1.26 -5.74 2.29
C LEU A 103 0.17 -5.38 1.29
N SER A 104 0.38 -5.74 0.03
CA SER A 104 -0.50 -5.46 -1.09
C SER A 104 -0.71 -6.71 -1.96
N VAL A 105 -1.64 -6.62 -2.90
CA VAL A 105 -1.84 -7.59 -3.99
C VAL A 105 -1.98 -6.80 -5.28
N HIS A 106 -0.97 -6.84 -6.15
CA HIS A 106 -0.95 -6.04 -7.38
C HIS A 106 -1.44 -6.80 -8.62
N HIS A 107 -1.33 -8.13 -8.61
CA HIS A 107 -1.68 -8.96 -9.76
C HIS A 107 -2.21 -10.33 -9.37
N ASN A 108 -2.98 -10.95 -10.27
CA ASN A 108 -3.43 -12.34 -10.14
C ASN A 108 -2.53 -13.35 -10.89
N GLY A 109 -1.40 -12.88 -11.41
CA GLY A 109 -0.44 -13.67 -12.21
C GLY A 109 -0.79 -13.77 -13.70
N SER A 110 -1.93 -13.23 -14.11
CA SER A 110 -2.26 -13.02 -15.52
C SER A 110 -2.05 -11.57 -15.95
N PHE A 111 -2.45 -10.60 -15.12
CA PHE A 111 -2.28 -9.16 -15.37
C PHE A 111 -2.16 -8.40 -14.05
N ASP A 112 -1.58 -7.20 -14.10
CA ASP A 112 -1.65 -6.24 -13.01
C ASP A 112 -3.01 -5.53 -12.99
N TYR A 113 -3.60 -5.34 -11.82
CA TYR A 113 -4.96 -4.80 -11.68
C TYR A 113 -5.12 -3.34 -12.14
N LEU A 114 -4.03 -2.62 -12.45
CA LEU A 114 -4.07 -1.31 -13.09
C LEU A 114 -4.03 -1.36 -14.63
N GLU A 115 -3.89 -2.54 -15.22
CA GLU A 115 -3.88 -2.69 -16.67
C GLU A 115 -5.28 -2.76 -17.27
N GLU A 116 -5.39 -2.64 -18.59
CA GLU A 116 -6.68 -2.64 -19.30
C GLU A 116 -7.53 -3.93 -19.14
N PRO A 117 -6.95 -5.15 -19.01
CA PRO A 117 -7.74 -6.36 -18.84
C PRO A 117 -8.69 -6.34 -17.64
N VAL A 118 -8.38 -5.60 -16.57
CA VAL A 118 -9.23 -5.52 -15.38
C VAL A 118 -10.63 -4.99 -15.71
N LEU A 119 -10.72 -4.02 -16.64
CA LEU A 119 -11.98 -3.36 -17.00
C LEU A 119 -12.92 -4.25 -17.82
N GLN A 120 -12.44 -5.42 -18.26
CA GLN A 120 -13.26 -6.43 -18.95
C GLN A 120 -13.94 -7.40 -17.99
N LEU A 121 -13.62 -7.35 -16.69
CA LEU A 121 -14.19 -8.24 -15.68
C LEU A 121 -15.49 -7.68 -15.10
N ASP A 122 -16.34 -8.59 -14.60
CA ASP A 122 -17.49 -8.21 -13.79
C ASP A 122 -17.03 -7.81 -12.38
N LYS A 123 -17.27 -6.55 -12.00
CA LYS A 123 -16.95 -6.04 -10.66
C LYS A 123 -17.58 -6.86 -9.54
N MET A 124 -18.75 -7.46 -9.78
CA MET A 124 -19.46 -8.30 -8.80
C MET A 124 -18.73 -9.61 -8.49
N GLU A 125 -17.91 -10.09 -9.43
CA GLU A 125 -17.08 -11.30 -9.25
C GLU A 125 -15.66 -10.93 -8.81
N LEU A 126 -15.11 -9.88 -9.40
CA LEU A 126 -13.74 -9.42 -9.17
C LEU A 126 -13.52 -8.93 -7.73
N ILE A 127 -14.38 -8.06 -7.21
CA ILE A 127 -14.18 -7.45 -5.89
C ILE A 127 -14.11 -8.54 -4.79
N PRO A 128 -15.08 -9.47 -4.67
CA PRO A 128 -14.97 -10.54 -3.68
C PRO A 128 -13.76 -11.45 -3.88
N SER A 129 -13.32 -11.68 -5.14
CA SER A 129 -12.12 -12.46 -5.41
C SER A 129 -10.87 -11.76 -4.88
N TYR A 130 -10.72 -10.48 -5.21
CA TYR A 130 -9.59 -9.68 -4.78
C TYR A 130 -9.53 -9.52 -3.25
N LEU A 131 -10.68 -9.30 -2.58
CA LEU A 131 -10.73 -9.24 -1.12
C LEU A 131 -10.29 -10.56 -0.47
N ARG A 132 -10.60 -11.72 -1.08
CA ARG A 132 -10.08 -13.02 -0.61
C ARG A 132 -8.57 -13.15 -0.81
N GLU A 133 -8.02 -12.62 -1.89
CA GLU A 133 -6.56 -12.61 -2.10
C GLU A 133 -5.85 -11.77 -1.04
N LEU A 134 -6.41 -10.63 -0.64
CA LEU A 134 -5.92 -9.84 0.50
C LEU A 134 -6.02 -10.62 1.82
N GLU A 135 -7.13 -11.32 2.06
CA GLU A 135 -7.28 -12.19 3.23
C GLU A 135 -6.20 -13.28 3.29
N GLU A 136 -5.92 -13.94 2.16
CA GLU A 136 -4.85 -14.94 2.05
C GLU A 136 -3.46 -14.32 2.29
N ALA A 137 -3.23 -13.10 1.77
CA ALA A 137 -1.99 -12.37 1.98
C ALA A 137 -1.73 -12.13 3.48
N ILE A 138 -2.74 -11.63 4.20
CA ILE A 138 -2.67 -11.32 5.64
C ILE A 138 -2.29 -12.55 6.47
N GLU A 139 -2.81 -13.73 6.10
CA GLU A 139 -2.46 -14.99 6.77
C GLU A 139 -1.07 -15.50 6.41
N ALA A 140 -0.56 -15.12 5.23
CA ALA A 140 0.62 -15.71 4.64
C ALA A 140 1.92 -14.98 4.99
N VAL A 141 1.90 -13.66 5.06
CA VAL A 141 3.09 -12.81 5.13
C VAL A 141 2.98 -11.83 6.29
N PRO A 142 3.96 -11.78 7.22
CA PRO A 142 3.95 -10.80 8.29
C PRO A 142 4.22 -9.40 7.74
N ALA A 143 3.34 -8.45 8.08
CA ALA A 143 3.43 -7.05 7.68
C ALA A 143 2.83 -6.14 8.75
N ASP A 144 3.03 -4.83 8.57
CA ASP A 144 2.59 -3.80 9.52
C ASP A 144 1.34 -3.06 9.06
N VAL A 145 1.10 -2.98 7.74
CA VAL A 145 0.01 -2.23 7.11
C VAL A 145 -0.61 -3.06 6.00
N LEU A 146 -1.95 -3.09 5.92
CA LEU A 146 -2.66 -3.52 4.73
C LEU A 146 -2.74 -2.32 3.77
N ALA A 147 -1.93 -2.33 2.71
CA ALA A 147 -1.90 -1.27 1.72
C ALA A 147 -3.15 -1.32 0.84
N HIS A 148 -3.59 -0.12 0.42
CA HIS A 148 -4.62 0.14 -0.57
C HIS A 148 -5.58 -1.03 -0.87
N PHE A 149 -6.50 -1.26 0.06
CA PHE A 149 -7.48 -2.36 -0.02
C PHE A 149 -8.34 -2.36 -1.29
N ASP A 150 -8.32 -1.27 -2.08
CA ASP A 150 -9.07 -1.09 -3.30
C ASP A 150 -8.28 -1.33 -4.60
N TYR A 151 -6.95 -1.59 -4.55
CA TYR A 151 -6.10 -1.68 -5.74
C TYR A 151 -6.69 -2.56 -6.86
N GLY A 152 -7.15 -3.76 -6.51
CA GLY A 152 -7.76 -4.72 -7.43
C GLY A 152 -9.01 -4.25 -8.17
N PHE A 153 -9.66 -3.21 -7.66
CA PHE A 153 -10.82 -2.59 -8.27
C PHE A 153 -10.69 -1.05 -8.39
N ARG A 154 -9.46 -0.53 -8.28
CA ARG A 154 -9.17 0.91 -8.24
C ARG A 154 -9.57 1.64 -9.53
N LYS A 155 -9.57 0.93 -10.67
CA LYS A 155 -9.95 1.47 -11.97
C LYS A 155 -11.45 1.59 -12.20
N PHE A 156 -12.28 0.97 -11.36
CA PHE A 156 -13.73 1.07 -11.51
C PHE A 156 -14.26 2.35 -10.89
N ALA A 157 -15.14 3.04 -11.61
CA ALA A 157 -15.96 4.07 -11.00
C ALA A 157 -16.97 3.41 -10.04
N LEU A 158 -16.74 3.56 -8.74
CA LEU A 158 -17.58 2.99 -7.69
C LEU A 158 -18.13 4.09 -6.78
N THR A 159 -19.41 3.98 -6.45
CA THR A 159 -20.05 4.77 -5.39
C THR A 159 -19.97 4.02 -4.06
N VAL A 160 -20.22 4.72 -2.95
CA VAL A 160 -20.37 4.07 -1.63
C VAL A 160 -21.50 3.04 -1.63
N GLU A 161 -22.59 3.25 -2.38
CA GLU A 161 -23.68 2.26 -2.49
C GLU A 161 -23.27 1.01 -3.27
N ASP A 162 -22.41 1.14 -4.29
CA ASP A 162 -21.81 -0.04 -4.93
C ASP A 162 -20.96 -0.81 -3.91
N LEU A 163 -20.11 -0.10 -3.16
CA LEU A 163 -19.19 -0.70 -2.18
C LEU A 163 -19.92 -1.40 -1.03
N LYS A 164 -21.04 -0.86 -0.56
CA LYS A 164 -21.92 -1.47 0.46
C LYS A 164 -22.43 -2.86 0.07
N THR A 165 -22.49 -3.18 -1.22
CA THR A 165 -22.86 -4.52 -1.67
C THR A 165 -21.84 -5.58 -1.23
N PHE A 166 -20.61 -5.16 -0.94
CA PHE A 166 -19.50 -5.99 -0.47
C PHE A 166 -19.15 -5.72 1.01
N GLU A 167 -20.04 -5.06 1.76
CA GLU A 167 -19.80 -4.77 3.19
C GLU A 167 -19.47 -6.03 4.02
N PRO A 168 -20.16 -7.19 3.84
CA PRO A 168 -19.81 -8.41 4.56
C PRO A 168 -18.37 -8.85 4.33
N GLU A 169 -17.91 -8.84 3.08
CA GLU A 169 -16.54 -9.20 2.69
C GLU A 169 -15.52 -8.19 3.22
N LEU A 170 -15.82 -6.89 3.14
CA LEU A 170 -14.95 -5.84 3.69
C LEU A 170 -14.81 -5.98 5.20
N ARG A 171 -15.91 -6.22 5.93
CA ARG A 171 -15.86 -6.43 7.38
C ARG A 171 -15.05 -7.67 7.74
N GLN A 172 -15.17 -8.74 6.97
CA GLN A 172 -14.36 -9.95 7.15
C GLN A 172 -12.87 -9.65 6.95
N LEU A 173 -12.50 -8.98 5.86
CA LEU A 173 -11.13 -8.57 5.57
C LEU A 173 -10.57 -7.68 6.70
N PHE A 174 -11.30 -6.65 7.10
CA PHE A 174 -10.85 -5.71 8.13
C PHE A 174 -10.76 -6.34 9.51
N GLN A 175 -11.66 -7.25 9.85
CA GLN A 175 -11.54 -8.03 11.09
C GLN A 175 -10.25 -8.86 11.09
N LYS A 176 -9.94 -9.53 9.96
CA LYS A 176 -8.72 -10.32 9.82
C LYS A 176 -7.47 -9.45 9.90
N MET A 177 -7.46 -8.29 9.24
CA MET A 177 -6.40 -7.29 9.34
C MET A 177 -6.15 -6.89 10.81
N ILE A 178 -7.22 -6.61 11.57
CA ILE A 178 -7.14 -6.26 13.00
C ILE A 178 -6.58 -7.44 13.83
N ASP A 179 -7.09 -8.65 13.60
CA ASP A 179 -6.67 -9.86 14.34
C ASP A 179 -5.18 -10.19 14.12
N HIS A 180 -4.66 -9.87 12.94
CA HIS A 180 -3.24 -10.01 12.59
C HIS A 180 -2.39 -8.78 12.95
N GLY A 181 -2.99 -7.72 13.51
CA GLY A 181 -2.28 -6.55 14.02
C GLY A 181 -1.82 -5.56 12.96
N LEU A 182 -2.35 -5.64 11.73
CA LEU A 182 -2.05 -4.70 10.64
C LEU A 182 -2.81 -3.38 10.84
N ALA A 183 -2.20 -2.29 10.40
CA ALA A 183 -2.85 -0.99 10.29
C ALA A 183 -3.65 -0.86 8.98
N PHE A 184 -4.75 -0.11 9.04
CA PHE A 184 -5.51 0.29 7.86
C PHE A 184 -4.86 1.48 7.16
N GLU A 185 -4.56 1.38 5.87
CA GLU A 185 -4.01 2.48 5.09
C GLU A 185 -5.10 3.45 4.59
N LEU A 186 -4.89 4.75 4.77
CA LEU A 186 -5.50 5.80 3.95
C LEU A 186 -4.54 6.15 2.81
N ASN A 187 -4.78 5.55 1.64
CA ASN A 187 -3.94 5.69 0.46
C ASN A 187 -4.37 6.92 -0.36
N CYS A 188 -3.54 7.96 -0.38
CA CYS A 188 -3.92 9.24 -0.98
C CYS A 188 -4.01 9.17 -2.51
N LYS A 189 -3.23 8.33 -3.18
CA LYS A 189 -3.33 8.12 -4.64
C LYS A 189 -4.72 7.61 -4.99
N SER A 190 -5.22 6.60 -4.29
CA SER A 190 -6.56 6.07 -4.48
C SER A 190 -7.63 7.14 -4.16
N MET A 191 -7.51 7.80 -3.01
CA MET A 191 -8.48 8.81 -2.59
C MET A 191 -8.59 10.00 -3.55
N TYR A 192 -7.47 10.47 -4.11
CA TYR A 192 -7.40 11.78 -4.79
C TYR A 192 -7.07 11.73 -6.28
N LEU A 193 -6.37 10.69 -6.75
CA LEU A 193 -6.10 10.52 -8.19
C LEU A 193 -7.10 9.57 -8.85
N TYR A 194 -7.68 8.64 -8.09
CA TYR A 194 -8.77 7.75 -8.55
C TYR A 194 -10.15 8.17 -8.02
N GLY A 195 -10.22 9.20 -7.17
CA GLY A 195 -11.48 9.78 -6.70
C GLY A 195 -12.21 8.94 -5.66
N HIS A 196 -11.49 8.11 -4.90
CA HIS A 196 -12.07 7.16 -3.95
C HIS A 196 -12.17 7.71 -2.51
N GLU A 197 -12.06 9.02 -2.27
CA GLU A 197 -12.15 9.59 -0.89
C GLU A 197 -13.37 9.07 -0.12
N GLU A 198 -14.56 9.07 -0.73
CA GLU A 198 -15.79 8.61 -0.05
C GLU A 198 -15.77 7.11 0.26
N LEU A 199 -15.12 6.29 -0.58
CA LEU A 199 -14.96 4.85 -0.34
C LEU A 199 -14.03 4.60 0.85
N TYR A 200 -12.92 5.33 0.93
CA TYR A 200 -11.98 5.24 2.04
C TYR A 200 -12.59 5.73 3.35
N ILE A 201 -13.39 6.81 3.33
CA ILE A 201 -14.11 7.27 4.52
C ILE A 201 -15.09 6.20 4.99
N TYR A 202 -15.87 5.60 4.08
CA TYR A 202 -16.78 4.52 4.46
C TYR A 202 -16.05 3.31 5.03
N ALA A 203 -14.98 2.84 4.38
CA ALA A 203 -14.14 1.74 4.87
C ALA A 203 -13.50 2.05 6.24
N LEU A 204 -13.03 3.28 6.46
CA LEU A 204 -12.50 3.75 7.75
C LEU A 204 -13.53 3.57 8.87
N TYR A 205 -14.79 3.93 8.63
CA TYR A 205 -15.85 3.75 9.63
C TYR A 205 -16.16 2.27 9.88
N LEU A 206 -16.09 1.39 8.87
CA LEU A 206 -16.20 -0.06 9.09
C LEU A 206 -15.09 -0.58 10.01
N VAL A 207 -13.83 -0.19 9.74
CA VAL A 207 -12.67 -0.55 10.59
C VAL A 207 -12.87 -0.07 12.02
N LYS A 208 -13.36 1.15 12.20
CA LYS A 208 -13.67 1.72 13.52
C LYS A 208 -14.76 0.97 14.26
N GLU A 209 -15.84 0.59 13.58
CA GLU A 209 -16.94 -0.19 14.18
C GLU A 209 -16.47 -1.58 14.64
N LEU A 210 -15.51 -2.17 13.93
CA LEU A 210 -14.85 -3.43 14.31
C LEU A 210 -13.82 -3.26 15.44
N GLY A 211 -13.59 -2.02 15.90
CA GLY A 211 -12.69 -1.71 17.00
C GLY A 211 -11.22 -1.50 16.58
N GLY A 212 -10.93 -1.34 15.28
CA GLY A 212 -9.59 -1.06 14.78
C GLY A 212 -8.96 0.21 15.39
N GLN A 213 -7.69 0.12 15.77
CA GLN A 213 -6.95 1.18 16.49
C GLN A 213 -5.62 1.59 15.81
N ARG A 214 -5.30 1.00 14.66
CA ARG A 214 -4.02 1.21 13.97
C ARG A 214 -4.28 1.69 12.57
N PHE A 215 -3.73 2.85 12.21
CA PHE A 215 -3.91 3.47 10.90
C PHE A 215 -2.56 3.91 10.34
N SER A 216 -2.45 3.90 9.03
CA SER A 216 -1.30 4.38 8.28
C SER A 216 -1.78 5.38 7.24
N VAL A 217 -0.98 6.41 6.95
CA VAL A 217 -1.28 7.35 5.86
C VAL A 217 -0.13 7.32 4.88
N GLY A 218 -0.44 6.96 3.64
CA GLY A 218 0.53 6.80 2.58
C GLY A 218 0.11 7.59 1.35
N SER A 219 1.06 8.26 0.69
CA SER A 219 0.75 8.97 -0.54
C SER A 219 0.80 8.09 -1.79
N ASP A 220 1.51 6.96 -1.74
CA ASP A 220 1.82 6.10 -2.89
C ASP A 220 2.53 6.95 -3.98
N GLY A 221 3.43 7.81 -3.47
CA GLY A 221 4.12 8.82 -4.24
C GLY A 221 5.29 8.22 -5.03
N HIS A 222 5.23 8.35 -6.36
CA HIS A 222 6.29 7.91 -7.29
C HIS A 222 7.05 9.09 -7.90
N LYS A 223 6.66 10.31 -7.51
CA LYS A 223 7.23 11.60 -7.94
C LYS A 223 6.83 12.69 -6.95
N LEU A 224 7.53 13.81 -6.97
CA LEU A 224 7.37 14.87 -5.99
C LEU A 224 5.93 15.43 -5.90
N GLU A 225 5.21 15.53 -7.01
CA GLU A 225 3.84 16.08 -7.01
C GLU A 225 2.83 15.20 -6.24
N HIS A 226 3.16 13.92 -6.04
CA HIS A 226 2.32 12.98 -5.29
C HIS A 226 2.78 12.84 -3.83
N PHE A 227 3.91 13.40 -3.45
CA PHE A 227 4.41 13.34 -2.07
C PHE A 227 3.46 14.06 -1.12
N ARG A 228 3.06 13.38 -0.03
CA ARG A 228 2.09 13.90 0.96
C ARG A 228 0.80 14.45 0.34
N LEU A 229 0.35 13.84 -0.76
CA LEU A 229 -0.82 14.27 -1.52
C LEU A 229 -2.04 14.43 -0.59
N GLN A 230 -2.51 15.67 -0.45
CA GLN A 230 -3.70 16.01 0.35
C GLN A 230 -3.64 15.60 1.83
N PHE A 231 -2.45 15.51 2.44
CA PHE A 231 -2.32 15.15 3.87
C PHE A 231 -3.09 16.09 4.82
N ASP A 232 -3.25 17.37 4.47
CA ASP A 232 -4.09 18.30 5.25
C ASP A 232 -5.57 17.89 5.26
N ARG A 233 -6.07 17.30 4.17
CA ARG A 233 -7.43 16.76 4.10
C ARG A 233 -7.52 15.46 4.88
N VAL A 234 -6.56 14.56 4.73
CA VAL A 234 -6.51 13.30 5.50
C VAL A 234 -6.44 13.55 7.00
N SER A 235 -5.65 14.54 7.45
CA SER A 235 -5.59 14.94 8.85
C SER A 235 -6.96 15.41 9.40
N LYS A 236 -7.75 16.12 8.60
CA LYS A 236 -9.12 16.50 8.98
C LYS A 236 -10.04 15.28 9.06
N ILE A 237 -9.97 14.37 8.09
CA ILE A 237 -10.75 13.12 8.09
C ILE A 237 -10.45 12.30 9.35
N LEU A 238 -9.17 12.14 9.68
CA LEU A 238 -8.76 11.43 10.90
C LEU A 238 -9.28 12.12 12.17
N THR A 239 -9.18 13.45 12.25
CA THR A 239 -9.69 14.23 13.39
C THR A 239 -11.21 14.11 13.53
N GLU A 240 -11.95 14.22 12.42
CA GLU A 240 -13.41 14.05 12.37
C GLU A 240 -13.83 12.65 12.77
N ALA A 241 -13.05 11.65 12.35
CA ALA A 241 -13.19 10.28 12.79
C ALA A 241 -12.68 10.07 14.22
N GLY A 242 -12.18 11.07 14.94
CA GLY A 242 -11.67 10.91 16.32
C GLY A 242 -10.49 9.96 16.44
N ILE A 243 -9.58 9.98 15.46
CA ILE A 243 -8.35 9.20 15.42
C ILE A 243 -7.17 10.11 15.82
N GLY A 244 -6.48 9.74 16.89
CA GLY A 244 -5.33 10.47 17.43
C GLY A 244 -3.99 10.05 16.85
N GLU A 245 -2.93 10.81 17.16
CA GLU A 245 -1.56 10.49 16.71
C GLU A 245 -1.05 9.16 17.27
N GLU A 246 -1.52 8.74 18.44
CA GLU A 246 -1.17 7.48 19.09
C GLU A 246 -1.67 6.23 18.35
N GLN A 247 -2.60 6.42 17.42
CA GLN A 247 -3.17 5.37 16.58
C GLN A 247 -2.50 5.31 15.19
N LEU A 248 -1.61 6.26 14.90
CA LEU A 248 -0.83 6.29 13.65
C LEU A 248 0.51 5.58 13.88
N ILE A 249 0.90 4.73 12.92
CA ILE A 249 2.19 4.01 12.97
C ILE A 249 3.23 4.59 12.02
#